data_AF-A0A7T1HID4-F1
#
_entry.id   AF-A0A7T1HID4-F1
#
_cell.length_a   1.000
_cell.length_b   1.000
_cell.length_c   1.000
_cell.angle_alpha   90.00
_cell.angle_beta   90.00
_cell.angle_gamma   90.00
#
_symmetry.space_group_name_H-M   'P 1'
#
loop_
_entity.id
_entity.type
_entity.pdbx_description
1 polymer ?
#
loop_
_entity_poly.entity_id
_entity_poly.type
_entity_poly.pdbx_seq_one_letter_code
_entity_poly.pdbx_strand_id
1 'polypeptide(L)'
;MSEALEDDPRFRQAVDLFNAGQWYACHDGLEELWHETLGPDRTVLQGVLQIAVAHLHLERGNQRGATVLLGEGVGRLARCGPEALGLDLDHLRQTSSARLRCLQAGDDPSGLPLPGLRPQA
;
A
#
# COMPACT_ATOMS: atom_id res chain seq x y z
N MET A 1 1.29 21.60 -17.92
CA MET A 1 2.26 20.52 -17.66
C MET A 1 1.63 19.71 -16.55
N SER A 2 1.41 18.41 -16.72
CA SER A 2 1.00 17.57 -15.58
C SER A 2 2.18 17.58 -14.61
N GLU A 3 1.97 18.02 -13.38
CA GLU A 3 2.94 17.77 -12.31
C GLU A 3 3.03 16.24 -12.12
N ALA A 4 4.24 15.74 -11.89
CA ALA A 4 4.42 14.34 -11.55
C ALA A 4 3.78 14.09 -10.19
N LEU A 5 3.11 12.94 -10.02
CA LEU A 5 2.46 12.57 -8.76
C LEU A 5 3.45 12.63 -7.56
N GLU A 6 4.72 12.38 -7.82
CA GLU A 6 5.82 12.45 -6.84
C GLU A 6 6.04 13.86 -6.26
N ASP A 7 5.74 14.90 -7.05
CA ASP A 7 5.86 16.30 -6.64
C ASP A 7 4.64 16.79 -5.85
N ASP A 8 3.51 16.07 -5.91
CA ASP A 8 2.29 16.41 -5.19
C ASP A 8 2.50 16.28 -3.66
N PRO A 9 2.32 17.37 -2.88
CA PRO A 9 2.45 17.31 -1.42
C PRO A 9 1.47 16.33 -0.76
N ARG A 10 0.29 16.08 -1.35
CA ARG A 10 -0.68 15.09 -0.88
C ARG A 10 -0.10 13.67 -0.96
N PHE A 11 0.68 13.37 -2.00
CA PHE A 11 1.33 12.07 -2.14
C PHE A 11 2.38 11.85 -1.06
N ARG A 12 3.25 12.86 -0.80
CA ARG A 12 4.22 12.80 0.31
C ARG A 12 3.53 12.62 1.66
N GLN A 13 2.45 13.37 1.90
CA GLN A 13 1.66 13.22 3.12
C GLN A 13 1.07 11.80 3.27
N ALA A 14 0.53 11.23 2.18
CA ALA A 14 -0.01 9.88 2.19
C ALA A 14 1.08 8.83 2.50
N VAL A 15 2.29 9.01 1.98
CA VAL A 15 3.47 8.17 2.28
C VAL A 15 3.84 8.24 3.77
N ASP A 16 3.90 9.45 4.33
CA ASP A 16 4.19 9.65 5.76
C ASP A 16 3.12 8.99 6.64
N LEU A 17 1.84 9.16 6.29
CA LEU A 17 0.72 8.53 7.00
C LEU A 17 0.77 7.00 6.92
N PHE A 18 1.13 6.43 5.76
CA PHE A 18 1.32 5.00 5.58
C PHE A 18 2.40 4.49 6.53
N ASN A 19 3.56 5.14 6.53
CA ASN A 19 4.71 4.76 7.35
C ASN A 19 4.46 4.96 8.86
N ALA A 20 3.58 5.89 9.23
CA ALA A 20 3.13 6.10 10.61
C ALA A 20 2.01 5.13 11.04
N GLY A 21 1.55 4.24 10.15
CA GLY A 21 0.43 3.33 10.42
C GLY A 21 -0.91 4.03 10.61
N GLN A 22 -1.07 5.26 10.12
CA GLN A 22 -2.31 6.03 10.17
C GLN A 22 -3.24 5.60 9.01
N TRP A 23 -3.68 4.34 9.02
CA TRP A 23 -4.28 3.68 7.86
C TRP A 23 -5.55 4.35 7.34
N TYR A 24 -6.41 4.86 8.22
CA TYR A 24 -7.62 5.57 7.81
C TYR A 24 -7.29 6.87 7.06
N ALA A 25 -6.43 7.72 7.63
CA ALA A 25 -6.04 8.98 6.99
C ALA A 25 -5.22 8.75 5.72
N CYS A 26 -4.36 7.72 5.72
CA CYS A 26 -3.61 7.28 4.55
C CYS A 26 -4.56 6.82 3.42
N HIS A 27 -5.57 6.01 3.73
CA HIS A 27 -6.61 5.58 2.80
C HIS A 27 -7.29 6.76 2.13
N ASP A 28 -7.81 7.72 2.92
CA ASP A 28 -8.56 8.86 2.38
C ASP A 28 -7.70 9.69 1.41
N GLY A 29 -6.44 9.96 1.76
CA GLY A 29 -5.51 10.70 0.90
C GLY A 29 -5.12 9.93 -0.38
N LEU A 30 -4.89 8.63 -0.27
CA LEU A 30 -4.56 7.79 -1.43
C LEU A 30 -5.77 7.58 -2.36
N GLU A 31 -7.00 7.52 -1.83
CA GLU A 31 -8.22 7.37 -2.63
C GLU A 31 -8.45 8.60 -3.51
N GLU A 32 -8.28 9.81 -2.96
CA GLU A 32 -8.37 11.07 -3.71
C GLU A 32 -7.36 11.09 -4.87
N LEU A 33 -6.08 10.83 -4.58
CA LEU A 33 -5.02 10.77 -5.59
C LEU A 33 -5.29 9.67 -6.64
N TRP A 34 -5.77 8.50 -6.20
CA TRP A 34 -6.10 7.41 -7.10
C TRP A 34 -7.22 7.81 -8.05
N HIS A 35 -8.26 8.53 -7.61
CA HIS A 35 -9.33 9.00 -8.48
C HIS A 35 -8.82 9.93 -9.58
N GLU A 36 -7.86 10.79 -9.27
CA GLU A 36 -7.28 11.76 -10.21
C GLU A 36 -6.19 11.17 -11.13
N THR A 37 -5.59 10.02 -10.76
CA THR A 37 -4.47 9.43 -11.48
C THR A 37 -4.93 8.52 -12.63
N LEU A 38 -4.23 8.62 -13.76
CA LEU A 38 -4.41 7.78 -14.95
C LEU A 38 -3.14 6.98 -15.27
N GLY A 39 -3.25 5.99 -16.16
CA GLY A 39 -2.08 5.26 -16.66
C GLY A 39 -1.45 4.29 -15.63
N PRO A 40 -0.15 3.96 -15.79
CA PRO A 40 0.55 2.99 -14.95
C PRO A 40 0.56 3.36 -13.46
N ASP A 41 0.72 4.65 -13.14
CA ASP A 41 0.79 5.17 -11.77
C ASP A 41 -0.49 4.89 -10.99
N ARG A 42 -1.66 4.91 -11.67
CA ARG A 42 -2.94 4.55 -11.07
C ARG A 42 -2.91 3.12 -10.51
N THR A 43 -2.22 2.21 -11.20
CA THR A 43 -2.11 0.80 -10.78
C THR A 43 -1.23 0.67 -9.54
N VAL A 44 -0.14 1.44 -9.47
CA VAL A 44 0.75 1.48 -8.29
C VAL A 44 -0.01 2.06 -7.09
N LEU A 45 -0.63 3.23 -7.24
CA LEU A 45 -1.44 3.85 -6.19
C LEU A 45 -2.53 2.93 -5.67
N GLN A 46 -3.26 2.25 -6.56
CA GLN A 46 -4.30 1.32 -6.15
C GLN A 46 -3.74 0.16 -5.32
N GLY A 47 -2.55 -0.34 -5.67
CA GLY A 47 -1.90 -1.41 -4.91
C GLY A 47 -1.53 -0.95 -3.49
N VAL A 48 -0.95 0.25 -3.37
CA VAL A 48 -0.62 0.86 -2.07
C VAL A 48 -1.87 1.13 -1.24
N LEU A 49 -2.91 1.71 -1.85
CA LEU A 49 -4.22 1.95 -1.24
C LEU A 49 -4.82 0.65 -0.68
N GLN A 50 -4.86 -0.42 -1.48
CA GLN A 50 -5.37 -1.72 -1.05
C GLN A 50 -4.59 -2.28 0.16
N ILE A 51 -3.27 -2.10 0.19
CA ILE A 51 -2.44 -2.50 1.34
C ILE A 51 -2.79 -1.66 2.58
N ALA A 52 -2.97 -0.35 2.45
CA ALA A 52 -3.38 0.52 3.56
C ALA A 52 -4.75 0.10 4.12
N VAL A 53 -5.75 -0.12 3.25
CA VAL A 53 -7.08 -0.57 3.65
C VAL A 53 -7.04 -1.94 4.31
N ALA A 54 -6.20 -2.84 3.81
CA ALA A 54 -6.04 -4.15 4.45
C ALA A 54 -5.58 -4.03 5.92
N HIS A 55 -4.71 -3.08 6.24
CA HIS A 55 -4.27 -2.84 7.61
C HIS A 55 -5.35 -2.16 8.46
N LEU A 56 -6.13 -1.24 7.89
CA LEU A 56 -7.35 -0.72 8.54
C LEU A 56 -8.35 -1.84 8.85
N HIS A 57 -8.48 -2.84 7.97
CA HIS A 57 -9.30 -4.03 8.23
C HIS A 57 -8.76 -4.86 9.40
N LEU A 58 -7.43 -5.02 9.52
CA LEU A 58 -6.82 -5.70 10.66
C LEU A 58 -7.10 -4.98 11.98
N GLU A 59 -6.99 -3.65 12.02
CA GLU A 59 -7.34 -2.85 13.22
C GLU A 59 -8.79 -3.04 13.67
N ARG A 60 -9.68 -3.31 12.70
CA ARG A 60 -11.11 -3.56 12.94
C ARG A 60 -11.44 -5.04 13.17
N GLY A 61 -10.44 -5.92 13.27
CA GLY A 61 -10.60 -7.35 13.46
C GLY A 61 -11.12 -8.11 12.22
N ASN A 62 -11.19 -7.46 11.05
CA ASN A 62 -11.64 -8.08 9.81
C ASN A 62 -10.48 -8.75 9.05
N GLN A 63 -9.98 -9.86 9.60
CA GLN A 63 -8.88 -10.62 8.99
C GLN A 63 -9.21 -11.10 7.57
N ARG A 64 -10.43 -11.58 7.32
CA ARG A 64 -10.84 -12.05 5.99
C ARG A 64 -10.73 -10.93 4.94
N GLY A 65 -11.24 -9.75 5.26
CA GLY A 65 -11.14 -8.58 4.36
C GLY A 65 -9.70 -8.13 4.16
N ALA A 66 -8.90 -8.14 5.23
CA ALA A 66 -7.47 -7.85 5.14
C ALA A 66 -6.73 -8.82 4.22
N THR A 67 -7.00 -10.13 4.31
CA THR A 67 -6.39 -11.16 3.44
C THR A 67 -6.70 -10.90 1.97
N VAL A 68 -7.96 -10.58 1.65
CA VAL A 68 -8.38 -10.28 0.27
C VAL A 68 -7.62 -9.06 -0.26
N LEU A 69 -7.64 -7.94 0.48
CA LEU A 69 -7.05 -6.69 0.02
C LEU A 69 -5.51 -6.74 -0.04
N LEU A 70 -4.86 -7.42 0.90
CA LEU A 70 -3.41 -7.69 0.80
C LEU A 70 -3.10 -8.52 -0.44
N GLY A 71 -3.90 -9.55 -0.74
CA GLY A 71 -3.73 -10.38 -1.94
C GLY A 71 -3.87 -9.58 -3.22
N GLU A 72 -4.91 -8.75 -3.32
CA GLU A 72 -5.13 -7.88 -4.47
C GLU A 72 -4.04 -6.82 -4.62
N GLY A 73 -3.67 -6.14 -3.54
CA GLY A 73 -2.63 -5.11 -3.54
C GLY A 73 -1.26 -5.67 -3.94
N VAL A 74 -0.84 -6.77 -3.32
CA VAL A 74 0.40 -7.47 -3.69
C VAL A 74 0.37 -7.96 -5.13
N GLY A 75 -0.73 -8.61 -5.56
CA GLY A 75 -0.86 -9.12 -6.93
C GLY A 75 -0.83 -8.02 -7.99
N ARG A 76 -1.38 -6.83 -7.66
CA ARG A 76 -1.32 -5.65 -8.51
C ARG A 76 0.11 -5.12 -8.62
N LEU A 77 0.79 -4.94 -7.49
CA LEU A 77 2.18 -4.46 -7.47
C LEU A 77 3.16 -5.45 -8.10
N ALA A 78 2.88 -6.75 -8.10
CA ALA A 78 3.72 -7.77 -8.75
C ALA A 78 3.78 -7.64 -10.28
N ARG A 79 2.84 -6.89 -10.87
CA ARG A 79 2.79 -6.58 -12.31
C ARG A 79 3.50 -5.26 -12.65
N CYS A 80 4.01 -4.56 -11.64
CA CYS A 80 4.78 -3.33 -11.76
C CYS A 80 6.28 -3.63 -11.66
N GLY A 81 7.13 -2.65 -11.98
CA GLY A 81 8.57 -2.75 -11.79
C GLY A 81 8.99 -2.89 -10.30
N PRO A 82 10.29 -3.07 -10.02
CA PRO A 82 10.86 -3.01 -8.67
C PRO A 82 10.62 -1.66 -8.00
N GLU A 83 10.52 -0.60 -8.80
CA GLU A 83 10.39 0.78 -8.36
C GLU A 83 9.32 1.50 -9.20
N ALA A 84 8.60 2.43 -8.57
CA ALA A 84 7.74 3.40 -9.23
C ALA A 84 7.36 4.51 -8.25
N LEU A 85 7.02 5.71 -8.74
CA LEU A 85 6.64 6.86 -7.91
C LEU A 85 7.71 7.23 -6.86
N GLY A 86 8.98 7.01 -7.19
CA GLY A 86 10.08 7.21 -6.25
C GLY A 86 10.12 6.21 -5.09
N LEU A 87 9.37 5.10 -5.16
CA LEU A 87 9.23 4.11 -4.09
C LEU A 87 9.85 2.75 -4.44
N ASP A 88 10.45 2.11 -3.44
CA ASP A 88 10.88 0.70 -3.48
C ASP A 88 9.65 -0.22 -3.32
N LEU A 89 9.10 -0.66 -4.45
CA LEU A 89 7.95 -1.55 -4.47
C LEU A 89 8.34 -2.99 -4.12
N ASP A 90 9.60 -3.39 -4.31
CA ASP A 90 10.06 -4.73 -3.94
C ASP A 90 10.01 -4.93 -2.42
N HIS A 91 10.50 -3.95 -1.66
CA HIS A 91 10.39 -3.97 -0.20
C HIS A 91 8.93 -4.07 0.25
N LEU A 92 8.07 -3.20 -0.29
CA LEU A 92 6.64 -3.18 0.03
C LEU A 92 5.97 -4.53 -0.29
N ARG A 93 6.27 -5.10 -1.47
CA ARG A 93 5.75 -6.41 -1.88
C ARG A 93 6.21 -7.51 -0.93
N GLN A 94 7.48 -7.53 -0.55
CA GLN A 94 8.05 -8.57 0.31
C GLN A 94 7.42 -8.55 1.71
N THR A 95 7.37 -7.38 2.35
CA THR A 95 6.77 -7.22 3.69
C THR A 95 5.27 -7.51 3.68
N SER A 96 4.54 -7.02 2.68
CA SER A 96 3.10 -7.26 2.55
C SER A 96 2.79 -8.74 2.27
N SER A 97 3.60 -9.40 1.44
CA SER A 97 3.45 -10.83 1.15
C SER A 97 3.71 -11.71 2.37
N ALA A 98 4.65 -11.32 3.25
CA ALA A 98 4.88 -12.05 4.50
C ALA A 98 3.65 -12.03 5.41
N ARG A 99 3.02 -10.85 5.58
CA ARG A 99 1.78 -10.70 6.33
C ARG A 99 0.61 -11.45 5.69
N LEU A 100 0.49 -11.37 4.36
CA LEU A 100 -0.52 -12.11 3.60
C LEU A 100 -0.41 -13.63 3.83
N ARG A 101 0.79 -14.20 3.75
CA ARG A 101 1.00 -15.64 3.99
C ARG A 101 0.61 -16.06 5.41
N CYS A 102 0.94 -15.23 6.41
CA CYS A 102 0.53 -15.45 7.80
C CYS A 102 -0.99 -15.49 7.94
N LEU A 103 -1.69 -14.51 7.37
CA LEU A 103 -3.16 -14.48 7.36
C LEU A 103 -3.78 -15.66 6.61
N GLN A 104 -3.18 -16.09 5.50
CA GLN A 104 -3.63 -17.26 4.74
C GLN A 104 -3.45 -18.57 5.50
N ALA A 105 -2.48 -18.64 6.42
CA ALA A 105 -2.29 -19.76 7.34
C ALA A 105 -3.29 -19.75 8.52
N GLY A 106 -4.05 -18.66 8.70
CA GLY A 106 -4.95 -18.48 9.83
C GLY A 106 -4.30 -17.89 11.08
N ASP A 107 -3.07 -17.39 10.95
CA ASP A 107 -2.27 -16.83 12.05
C ASP A 107 -2.44 -15.30 12.17
N ASP A 108 -2.03 -14.75 13.31
CA ASP A 108 -2.00 -13.31 13.57
C ASP A 108 -0.70 -12.66 13.03
N PRO A 109 -0.77 -11.70 12.09
CA PRO A 109 0.40 -11.03 11.53
C PRO A 109 0.99 -9.94 12.46
N SER A 110 0.45 -9.71 13.66
CA SER A 110 0.92 -8.65 14.59
C SER A 110 2.42 -8.74 14.93
N GLY A 111 3.00 -9.94 14.95
CA GLY A 111 4.43 -10.17 15.20
C GLY A 111 5.34 -9.94 13.97
N LEU A 112 4.76 -9.71 12.79
CA LEU A 112 5.53 -9.43 11.57
C LEU A 112 5.75 -7.93 11.40
N PRO A 113 6.81 -7.50 10.70
CA PRO A 113 6.99 -6.10 10.33
C PRO A 113 5.77 -5.56 9.58
N LEU A 114 5.38 -4.31 9.86
CA LEU A 114 4.44 -3.58 9.02
C LEU A 114 5.11 -3.26 7.67
N PRO A 115 4.33 -3.21 6.57
CA PRO A 115 4.85 -2.69 5.32
C PRO A 115 5.23 -1.21 5.49
N GLY A 116 6.26 -0.79 4.77
CA GLY A 116 6.67 0.61 4.69
C GLY A 116 6.93 1.01 3.24
N LEU A 117 6.64 2.27 2.93
CA LEU A 117 6.95 2.92 1.66
C LEU A 117 8.31 3.60 1.80
N ARG A 118 9.35 2.95 1.27
CA ARG A 118 10.72 3.46 1.28
C ARG A 118 11.01 4.20 -0.02
N PRO A 119 11.84 5.26 0.02
CA PRO A 119 12.38 5.85 -1.20
C PRO A 119 13.13 4.79 -2.04
N GLN A 120 13.08 4.92 -3.36
CA GLN A 120 13.97 4.19 -4.27
C GLN A 120 15.45 4.52 -3.96
N ALA A 121 16.33 3.54 -4.16
CA ALA A 121 17.76 3.65 -3.81
C ALA A 121 18.58 4.42 -4.86
#